data_AF-A0A917HLQ8-F1
#
_entry.id   AF-A0A917HLQ8-F1
#
_cell.length_a   1.000
_cell.length_b   1.000
_cell.length_c   1.000
_cell.angle_alpha   90.00
_cell.angle_beta   90.00
_cell.angle_gamma   90.00
#
_symmetry.space_group_name_H-M   'P 1'
#
loop_
_entity.id
_entity.type
_entity.pdbx_description
1 polymer ?
#
loop_
_entity_poly.entity_id
_entity_poly.type
_entity_poly.pdbx_seq_one_letter_code
_entity_poly.pdbx_strand_id
1 'polypeptide(L)'
;MNKSVFFLATLIVSSFFSISCSSQQGAVDGGPAASAWRKGVKGQWVLQSVDKENFPTAYSVKTIFEEAPAECFIGSVWNLPNNGKGSITFDADGKLCAPGAVRDIVWSIYNPGKGNGEPQFQFKKIYPGDKASNVTAGYRLDLAYADADQLTLRMPLDLDGQTGYLAFNFERLQ
;
A
#
# COMPACT_ATOMS: atom_id res chain seq x y z
N MET A 1 52.60 -66.68 -6.82
CA MET A 1 51.13 -66.61 -6.75
C MET A 1 50.76 -65.18 -6.43
N ASN A 2 49.84 -64.42 -7.03
CA ASN A 2 48.96 -64.45 -8.20
C ASN A 2 48.56 -62.96 -8.39
N LYS A 3 48.45 -62.46 -9.64
CA LYS A 3 47.30 -61.69 -10.22
C LYS A 3 46.78 -60.45 -9.43
N SER A 4 46.53 -59.25 -9.95
CA SER A 4 46.01 -58.82 -11.25
C SER A 4 46.07 -57.28 -11.36
N VAL A 5 46.15 -56.83 -12.61
CA VAL A 5 45.82 -55.53 -13.21
C VAL A 5 44.45 -54.99 -12.76
N PHE A 6 44.28 -53.66 -12.64
CA PHE A 6 43.10 -52.95 -13.18
C PHE A 6 43.32 -51.43 -13.31
N PHE A 7 43.10 -50.95 -14.54
CA PHE A 7 42.96 -49.55 -14.97
C PHE A 7 41.72 -48.88 -14.34
N LEU A 8 41.78 -47.57 -14.05
CA LEU A 8 40.59 -46.72 -14.12
C LEU A 8 40.98 -45.27 -14.43
N ALA A 9 40.46 -44.77 -15.55
CA ALA A 9 40.62 -43.42 -16.07
C ALA A 9 39.79 -42.40 -15.28
N THR A 10 40.40 -41.27 -14.93
CA THR A 10 39.74 -40.15 -14.25
C THR A 10 39.02 -39.25 -15.26
N LEU A 11 37.69 -39.20 -15.13
CA LEU A 11 36.76 -38.34 -15.85
C LEU A 11 36.96 -36.86 -15.48
N ILE A 12 37.10 -36.00 -16.49
CA ILE A 12 37.18 -34.55 -16.36
C ILE A 12 35.77 -34.00 -16.06
N VAL A 13 35.65 -33.32 -14.93
CA VAL A 13 34.47 -32.55 -14.50
C VAL A 13 34.39 -31.26 -15.33
N SER A 14 33.23 -31.01 -15.94
CA SER A 14 32.92 -29.71 -16.57
C SER A 14 31.49 -29.31 -16.22
N SER A 15 31.34 -28.69 -15.06
CA SER A 15 30.09 -28.09 -14.59
C SER A 15 29.82 -26.79 -15.35
N PHE A 16 28.93 -26.86 -16.34
CA PHE A 16 28.29 -25.67 -16.90
C PHE A 16 27.20 -25.20 -15.92
N PHE A 17 27.51 -24.19 -15.10
CA PHE A 17 26.49 -23.44 -14.37
C PHE A 17 25.86 -22.42 -15.31
N SER A 18 24.65 -22.72 -15.80
CA SER A 18 23.79 -21.75 -16.46
C SER A 18 23.14 -20.85 -15.41
N ILE A 19 23.60 -19.60 -15.36
CA ILE A 19 22.95 -18.51 -14.62
C ILE A 19 21.62 -18.22 -15.33
N SER A 20 20.53 -18.78 -14.82
CA SER A 20 19.18 -18.31 -15.14
C SER A 20 18.98 -17.00 -14.40
N CYS A 21 19.02 -15.88 -15.14
CA CYS A 21 18.61 -14.59 -14.62
C CYS A 21 17.09 -14.59 -14.50
N SER A 22 16.56 -14.95 -13.33
CA SER A 22 15.16 -14.69 -13.00
C SER A 22 14.95 -13.19 -13.08
N SER A 23 14.06 -12.72 -13.96
CA SER A 23 13.60 -11.34 -13.97
C SER A 23 13.07 -11.01 -12.58
N GLN A 24 13.86 -10.26 -11.79
CA GLN A 24 13.44 -9.72 -10.50
C GLN A 24 12.34 -8.69 -10.77
N GLN A 25 11.10 -9.17 -10.86
CA GLN A 25 9.93 -8.33 -10.67
C GLN A 25 10.01 -7.80 -9.24
N GLY A 26 10.30 -6.52 -9.04
CA GLY A 26 9.90 -5.85 -7.80
C GLY A 26 10.88 -4.95 -7.07
N ALA A 27 11.98 -4.50 -7.67
CA ALA A 27 12.66 -3.31 -7.15
C ALA A 27 12.21 -2.07 -7.93
N VAL A 28 11.36 -1.28 -7.29
CA VAL A 28 11.26 0.19 -7.49
C VAL A 28 12.48 0.83 -6.82
N ASP A 29 12.93 1.99 -7.26
CA ASP A 29 14.26 2.51 -6.91
C ASP A 29 14.43 2.75 -5.39
N GLY A 30 15.26 1.93 -4.74
CA GLY A 30 15.69 2.15 -3.35
C GLY A 30 14.64 1.86 -2.26
N GLY A 31 13.39 1.55 -2.61
CA GLY A 31 12.28 1.30 -1.67
C GLY A 31 11.78 -0.16 -1.60
N PRO A 32 10.88 -0.48 -0.66
CA PRO A 32 10.26 -1.81 -0.58
C PRO A 32 9.45 -2.17 -1.82
N ALA A 33 9.51 -3.44 -2.23
CA ALA A 33 8.66 -3.97 -3.30
C ALA A 33 7.17 -3.82 -2.99
N ALA A 34 6.33 -3.68 -4.03
CA ALA A 34 4.86 -3.63 -3.86
C ALA A 34 4.28 -4.82 -3.08
N SER A 35 4.89 -6.01 -3.18
CA SER A 35 4.51 -7.19 -2.42
C SER A 35 4.86 -7.10 -0.93
N ALA A 36 5.97 -6.44 -0.58
CA ALA A 36 6.35 -6.16 0.80
C ALA A 36 5.40 -5.13 1.42
N TRP A 37 5.12 -4.04 0.70
CA TRP A 37 4.11 -3.05 1.08
C TRP A 37 2.74 -3.69 1.32
N ARG A 38 2.29 -4.58 0.42
CA ARG A 38 1.01 -5.27 0.60
C ARG A 38 0.95 -6.09 1.89
N LYS A 39 2.07 -6.69 2.30
CA LYS A 39 2.15 -7.44 3.57
C LYS A 39 2.04 -6.52 4.77
N GLY A 40 2.71 -5.36 4.75
CA GLY A 40 2.64 -4.37 5.83
C GLY A 40 1.25 -3.76 5.95
N VAL A 41 0.66 -3.31 4.84
CA VAL A 41 -0.64 -2.61 4.82
C VAL A 41 -1.82 -3.51 5.17
N LYS A 42 -1.75 -4.82 4.90
CA LYS A 42 -2.85 -5.75 5.22
C LYS A 42 -3.07 -5.79 6.74
N GLY A 43 -4.28 -5.52 7.19
CA GLY A 43 -4.62 -5.50 8.60
C GLY A 43 -5.91 -4.76 8.89
N GLN A 44 -6.19 -4.60 10.17
CA GLN A 44 -7.19 -3.67 10.68
C GLN A 44 -6.43 -2.53 11.37
N TRP A 45 -6.81 -1.31 11.04
CA TRP A 45 -6.09 -0.11 11.42
C TRP A 45 -7.05 0.93 11.95
N VAL A 46 -6.69 1.63 13.03
CA VAL A 46 -7.40 2.81 13.52
C VAL A 46 -6.65 4.04 13.04
N LEU A 47 -7.34 4.96 12.36
CA LEU A 47 -6.73 6.24 11.97
C LEU A 47 -6.63 7.17 13.19
N GLN A 48 -5.42 7.44 13.66
CA GLN A 48 -5.18 8.25 14.85
C GLN A 48 -5.12 9.75 14.56
N SER A 49 -4.46 10.14 13.47
CA SER A 49 -4.35 11.55 13.07
C SER A 49 -4.29 11.74 11.56
N VAL A 50 -4.63 12.96 11.13
CA VAL A 50 -4.39 13.45 9.77
C VAL A 50 -3.63 14.77 9.88
N ASP A 51 -2.33 14.71 9.61
CA ASP A 51 -1.43 15.84 9.80
C ASP A 51 -1.14 16.55 8.47
N LYS A 52 -1.03 17.88 8.52
CA LYS A 52 -0.69 18.71 7.36
C LYS A 52 0.82 18.89 7.27
N GLU A 53 1.41 18.49 6.15
CA GLU A 53 2.83 18.66 5.88
C GLU A 53 3.04 19.57 4.68
N ASN A 54 3.92 20.57 4.83
CA ASN A 54 4.22 21.56 3.79
C ASN A 54 2.99 22.34 3.30
N PHE A 55 2.07 22.67 4.23
CA PHE A 55 0.93 23.53 3.95
C PHE A 55 1.27 25.00 4.17
N PRO A 56 1.04 25.88 3.19
CA PRO A 56 1.04 27.32 3.45
C PRO A 56 -0.12 27.68 4.39
N THR A 57 0.07 28.67 5.26
CA THR A 57 -0.91 29.05 6.31
C THR A 57 -2.32 29.36 5.77
N ALA A 58 -2.44 29.83 4.52
CA ALA A 58 -3.71 30.16 3.88
C ALA A 58 -4.51 28.95 3.39
N TYR A 59 -3.91 27.75 3.38
CA TYR A 59 -4.52 26.56 2.79
C TYR A 59 -5.33 25.73 3.79
N SER A 60 -6.57 25.42 3.41
CA SER A 60 -7.45 24.53 4.15
C SER A 60 -8.02 23.46 3.24
N VAL A 61 -8.03 22.21 3.73
CA VAL A 61 -8.68 21.09 3.05
C VAL A 61 -10.07 20.94 3.64
N LYS A 62 -11.10 21.21 2.82
CA LYS A 62 -12.50 21.12 3.28
C LYS A 62 -12.98 19.68 3.42
N THR A 63 -12.58 18.84 2.48
CA THR A 63 -12.98 17.44 2.40
C THR A 63 -11.84 16.61 1.87
N ILE A 64 -11.70 15.39 2.37
CA ILE A 64 -10.82 14.37 1.83
C ILE A 64 -11.63 13.27 1.16
N PHE A 65 -11.03 12.63 0.16
CA PHE A 65 -11.67 11.57 -0.64
C PHE A 65 -13.06 11.94 -1.17
N GLU A 66 -13.31 13.24 -1.44
CA GLU A 66 -14.60 13.75 -1.93
C GLU A 66 -15.81 13.25 -1.12
N GLU A 67 -15.65 13.12 0.20
CA GLU A 67 -16.67 12.53 1.06
C GLU A 67 -16.96 13.41 2.28
N ALA A 68 -15.95 13.63 3.12
CA ALA A 68 -16.13 14.34 4.39
C ALA A 68 -14.84 15.06 4.81
N PRO A 69 -14.91 15.99 5.79
CA PRO A 69 -13.73 16.59 6.42
C PRO A 69 -12.82 15.52 7.03
N ALA A 70 -11.53 15.83 7.23
CA ALA A 70 -10.56 14.87 7.77
C ALA A 70 -10.95 14.37 9.16
N GLU A 71 -11.59 15.23 9.96
CA GLU A 71 -12.06 14.95 11.31
C GLU A 71 -13.08 13.81 11.34
N CYS A 72 -13.85 13.62 10.27
CA CYS A 72 -14.77 12.49 10.16
C CYS A 72 -14.05 11.14 10.07
N PHE A 73 -12.81 11.12 9.58
CA PHE A 73 -12.03 9.90 9.40
C PHE A 73 -11.18 9.57 10.63
N ILE A 74 -10.86 10.54 11.49
CA ILE A 74 -10.13 10.29 12.73
C ILE A 74 -10.95 9.34 13.61
N GLY A 75 -10.32 8.29 14.14
CA GLY A 75 -10.95 7.18 14.86
C GLY A 75 -11.56 6.10 13.96
N SER A 76 -11.64 6.31 12.64
CA SER A 76 -12.20 5.30 11.74
C SER A 76 -11.35 4.03 11.69
N VAL A 77 -12.03 2.89 11.57
CA VAL A 77 -11.40 1.57 11.43
C VAL A 77 -11.32 1.18 9.96
N TRP A 78 -10.10 1.01 9.46
CA TRP A 78 -9.81 0.57 8.11
C TRP A 78 -9.49 -0.92 8.12
N ASN A 79 -10.41 -1.72 7.59
CA ASN A 79 -10.22 -3.16 7.40
C ASN A 79 -9.70 -3.43 5.99
N LEU A 80 -8.43 -3.86 5.90
CA LEU A 80 -7.69 -4.06 4.64
C LEU A 80 -7.29 -5.54 4.49
N PRO A 81 -8.20 -6.44 4.08
CA PRO A 81 -7.91 -7.86 3.96
C PRO A 81 -7.11 -8.20 2.70
N ASN A 82 -6.51 -9.39 2.69
CA ASN A 82 -5.62 -9.83 1.60
C ASN A 82 -6.30 -9.91 0.21
N ASN A 83 -7.61 -10.10 0.16
CA ASN A 83 -8.36 -10.18 -1.10
C ASN A 83 -8.68 -8.80 -1.71
N GLY A 84 -8.26 -7.71 -1.06
CA GLY A 84 -8.47 -6.34 -1.52
C GLY A 84 -9.88 -5.77 -1.31
N LYS A 85 -10.85 -6.55 -0.84
CA LYS A 85 -12.22 -6.07 -0.55
C LYS A 85 -12.29 -5.61 0.91
N GLY A 86 -12.03 -4.33 1.14
CA GLY A 86 -11.95 -3.75 2.48
C GLY A 86 -13.15 -2.88 2.83
N SER A 87 -13.07 -2.25 3.99
CA SER A 87 -14.07 -1.29 4.47
C SER A 87 -13.42 -0.21 5.35
N ILE A 88 -14.08 0.94 5.44
CA ILE A 88 -13.79 1.99 6.43
C ILE A 88 -15.05 2.14 7.29
N THR A 89 -14.93 1.91 8.59
CA THR A 89 -16.02 2.13 9.55
C THR A 89 -15.75 3.42 10.30
N PHE A 90 -16.68 4.37 10.22
CA PHE A 90 -16.58 5.67 10.87
C PHE A 90 -17.01 5.60 12.33
N ASP A 91 -16.30 6.29 13.21
CA ASP A 91 -16.62 6.41 14.64
C ASP A 91 -17.00 7.84 15.04
N ALA A 92 -16.57 8.83 14.26
CA ALA A 92 -16.89 10.23 14.51
C ALA A 92 -18.37 10.56 14.23
N ASP A 93 -18.93 11.41 15.08
CA ASP A 93 -20.22 12.07 14.86
C ASP A 93 -19.99 13.45 14.24
N GLY A 94 -20.57 13.69 13.06
CA GLY A 94 -20.40 14.92 12.33
C GLY A 94 -21.48 15.13 11.28
N LYS A 95 -21.42 16.27 10.58
CA LYS A 95 -22.44 16.60 9.57
C LYS A 95 -22.45 15.64 8.37
N LEU A 96 -21.29 15.06 8.04
CA LEU A 96 -21.08 14.22 6.84
C LEU A 96 -20.59 12.80 7.18
N CYS A 97 -20.61 12.42 8.46
CA CYS A 97 -20.23 11.10 8.96
C CYS A 97 -21.06 10.78 10.19
N ALA A 98 -21.30 9.49 10.44
CA ALA A 98 -22.02 9.04 11.62
C ALA A 98 -21.33 7.80 12.21
N PRO A 99 -21.35 7.62 13.53
CA PRO A 99 -20.79 6.42 14.16
C PRO A 99 -21.45 5.15 13.61
N GLY A 100 -20.63 4.17 13.25
CA GLY A 100 -21.06 2.91 12.66
C GLY A 100 -21.39 2.97 11.16
N ALA A 101 -21.31 4.15 10.51
CA ALA A 101 -21.40 4.22 9.06
C ALA A 101 -20.23 3.44 8.41
N VAL A 102 -20.51 2.70 7.35
CA VAL A 102 -19.52 1.86 6.66
C VAL A 102 -19.37 2.29 5.22
N ARG A 103 -18.12 2.43 4.78
CA ARG A 103 -17.72 2.64 3.39
C ARG A 103 -16.99 1.41 2.87
N ASP A 104 -17.63 0.68 1.97
CA ASP A 104 -16.97 -0.42 1.26
C ASP A 104 -15.92 0.13 0.29
N ILE A 105 -14.77 -0.54 0.26
CA ILE A 105 -13.66 -0.18 -0.61
C ILE A 105 -13.05 -1.39 -1.32
N VAL A 106 -12.46 -1.15 -2.49
CA VAL A 106 -11.50 -2.09 -3.10
C VAL A 106 -10.14 -1.45 -3.13
N TRP A 107 -9.14 -2.10 -2.51
CA TRP A 107 -7.79 -1.58 -2.35
C TRP A 107 -6.71 -2.50 -2.93
N SER A 108 -5.60 -1.90 -3.32
CA SER A 108 -4.40 -2.60 -3.81
C SER A 108 -3.15 -1.75 -3.60
N ILE A 109 -1.97 -2.35 -3.78
CA ILE A 109 -0.74 -1.60 -3.97
C ILE A 109 -0.53 -1.41 -5.48
N TYR A 110 -0.56 -0.16 -5.93
CA TYR A 110 -0.14 0.21 -7.27
C TYR A 110 1.37 0.02 -7.40
N ASN A 111 1.80 -0.65 -8.47
CA ASN A 111 3.22 -0.81 -8.80
C ASN A 111 3.46 -0.16 -10.17
N PRO A 112 4.16 0.99 -10.22
CA PRO A 112 4.43 1.67 -11.49
C PRO A 112 5.48 0.96 -12.35
N GLY A 113 6.19 -0.03 -11.80
CA GLY A 113 7.32 -0.69 -12.45
C GLY A 113 8.64 0.05 -12.19
N LYS A 114 9.74 -0.61 -12.57
CA LYS A 114 11.10 -0.13 -12.32
C LYS A 114 11.36 1.20 -13.05
N GLY A 115 11.89 2.19 -12.32
CA GLY A 115 12.23 3.52 -12.86
C GLY A 115 11.04 4.46 -13.09
N ASN A 116 9.82 4.06 -12.72
CA ASN A 116 8.59 4.84 -12.92
C ASN A 116 8.02 5.41 -11.62
N GLY A 117 8.85 5.47 -10.56
CA GLY A 117 8.48 5.92 -9.23
C GLY A 117 8.18 4.79 -8.25
N GLU A 118 7.65 5.18 -7.08
CA GLU A 118 7.42 4.29 -5.95
C GLU A 118 6.01 3.66 -5.97
N PRO A 119 5.83 2.48 -5.33
CA PRO A 119 4.52 1.90 -5.11
C PRO A 119 3.64 2.84 -4.29
N GLN A 120 2.34 2.79 -4.56
CA GLN A 120 1.36 3.63 -3.87
C GLN A 120 0.22 2.76 -3.35
N PHE A 121 -0.33 3.11 -2.19
CA PHE A 121 -1.61 2.58 -1.77
C PHE A 121 -2.68 3.19 -2.68
N GLN A 122 -3.60 2.37 -3.19
CA GLN A 122 -4.73 2.87 -3.95
C GLN A 122 -6.01 2.19 -3.52
N PHE A 123 -7.10 2.93 -3.52
CA PHE A 123 -8.42 2.36 -3.27
C PHE A 123 -9.53 3.06 -4.05
N LYS A 124 -10.65 2.37 -4.18
CA LYS A 124 -11.90 2.88 -4.76
C LYS A 124 -13.00 2.71 -3.74
N LYS A 125 -13.90 3.69 -3.65
CA LYS A 125 -15.16 3.59 -2.90
C LYS A 125 -16.15 2.77 -3.72
N ILE A 126 -16.85 1.85 -3.08
CA ILE A 126 -17.90 1.04 -3.70
C ILE A 126 -19.23 1.47 -3.11
N TYR A 127 -20.15 1.94 -3.94
CA TYR A 127 -21.51 2.26 -3.50
C TYR A 127 -22.44 1.06 -3.73
N PRO A 128 -23.57 0.99 -2.99
CA PRO A 128 -24.55 -0.07 -3.19
C PRO A 128 -24.99 -0.17 -4.66
N GLY A 129 -24.91 -1.38 -5.21
CA GLY A 129 -25.26 -1.65 -6.61
C GLY A 129 -24.09 -1.55 -7.61
N ASP A 130 -22.96 -0.96 -7.21
CA ASP A 130 -21.79 -0.86 -8.09
C ASP A 130 -21.03 -2.18 -8.18
N LYS A 131 -20.56 -2.50 -9.40
CA LYS A 131 -19.50 -3.50 -9.60
C LYS A 131 -18.16 -2.79 -9.56
N ALA A 132 -17.22 -3.29 -8.75
CA ALA A 132 -15.89 -2.68 -8.62
C ALA A 132 -15.12 -2.52 -9.95
N SER A 133 -15.38 -3.38 -10.94
CA SER A 133 -14.80 -3.27 -12.30
C SER A 133 -15.28 -2.03 -13.06
N ASN A 134 -16.45 -1.50 -12.72
CA ASN A 134 -17.08 -0.37 -13.40
C ASN A 134 -16.74 0.97 -12.72
N VAL A 135 -16.21 0.93 -11.49
CA VAL A 135 -15.76 2.12 -10.76
C VAL A 135 -14.38 2.51 -11.29
N THR A 136 -14.30 3.67 -11.96
CA THR A 136 -13.04 4.17 -12.56
C THR A 136 -12.34 5.21 -11.70
N ALA A 137 -13.09 5.94 -10.88
CA ALA A 137 -12.56 6.90 -9.91
C ALA A 137 -11.95 6.18 -8.68
N GLY A 138 -10.87 6.74 -8.14
CA GLY A 138 -10.19 6.23 -6.96
C GLY A 138 -9.12 7.18 -6.48
N TYR A 139 -8.49 6.81 -5.38
CA TYR A 139 -7.48 7.63 -4.71
C TYR A 139 -6.15 6.88 -4.67
N ARG A 140 -5.06 7.62 -4.73
CA ARG A 140 -3.70 7.13 -4.54
C ARG A 140 -3.02 7.91 -3.43
N LEU A 141 -2.33 7.17 -2.57
CA LEU A 141 -1.57 7.71 -1.45
C LEU A 141 -0.18 7.08 -1.48
N ASP A 142 0.82 7.89 -1.17
CA ASP A 142 2.18 7.43 -1.00
C ASP A 142 2.28 6.56 0.26
N LEU A 143 3.06 5.50 0.16
CA LEU A 143 3.37 4.60 1.26
C LEU A 143 4.60 5.14 1.99
N ALA A 144 4.39 5.79 3.13
CA ALA A 144 5.48 6.42 3.88
C ALA A 144 6.12 5.46 4.88
N TYR A 145 5.29 4.69 5.59
CA TYR A 145 5.74 3.75 6.61
C TYR A 145 4.74 2.60 6.79
N ALA A 146 5.22 1.39 7.07
CA ALA A 146 4.37 0.28 7.50
C ALA A 146 5.19 -0.77 8.24
N ASP A 147 4.76 -1.12 9.44
CA ASP A 147 5.30 -2.26 10.19
C ASP A 147 4.16 -3.09 10.83
N ALA A 148 4.48 -3.81 11.91
CA ALA A 148 3.50 -4.62 12.62
C ALA A 148 2.44 -3.78 13.34
N ASP A 149 2.75 -2.57 13.78
CA ASP A 149 1.91 -1.80 14.71
C ASP A 149 1.49 -0.43 14.17
N GLN A 150 2.20 0.10 13.18
CA GLN A 150 2.01 1.43 12.62
C GLN A 150 1.95 1.41 11.09
N LEU A 151 1.14 2.32 10.54
CA LEU A 151 1.03 2.57 9.10
C LEU A 151 0.90 4.07 8.87
N THR A 152 1.69 4.61 7.96
CA THR A 152 1.57 6.00 7.53
C THR A 152 1.37 6.07 6.02
N LEU A 153 0.26 6.68 5.61
CA LEU A 153 -0.06 6.96 4.21
C LEU A 153 -0.05 8.47 3.98
N ARG A 154 0.44 8.94 2.84
CA ARG A 154 0.50 10.39 2.53
C ARG A 154 -0.29 10.69 1.27
N MET A 155 -1.31 11.53 1.37
CA MET A 155 -2.06 12.00 0.21
C MET A 155 -1.44 13.28 -0.31
N PRO A 156 -0.84 13.28 -1.52
CA PRO A 156 -0.30 14.49 -2.13
C PRO A 156 -1.45 15.42 -2.55
N LEU A 157 -1.25 16.71 -2.35
CA LEU A 157 -2.16 17.78 -2.74
C LEU A 157 -1.37 18.88 -3.45
N ASP A 158 -1.89 19.34 -4.59
CA ASP A 158 -1.36 20.51 -5.27
C ASP A 158 -1.87 21.78 -4.58
N LEU A 159 -0.95 22.59 -4.05
CA LEU A 159 -1.19 23.83 -3.31
C LEU A 159 -0.51 24.98 -4.07
N ASP A 160 -1.07 25.36 -5.22
CA ASP A 160 -0.55 26.38 -6.13
C ASP A 160 0.92 26.14 -6.57
N GLY A 161 1.21 24.95 -7.08
CA GLY A 161 2.55 24.63 -7.61
C GLY A 161 3.56 24.18 -6.55
N GLN A 162 3.11 24.00 -5.31
CA GLN A 162 3.82 23.25 -4.27
C GLN A 162 3.03 22.01 -3.88
N THR A 163 3.72 20.90 -3.65
CA THR A 163 3.06 19.68 -3.14
C THR A 163 3.03 19.69 -1.61
N GLY A 164 1.84 19.84 -1.05
CA GLY A 164 1.57 19.55 0.35
C GLY A 164 1.10 18.11 0.53
N TYR A 165 1.09 17.62 1.76
CA TYR A 165 0.62 16.26 2.07
C TYR A 165 -0.30 16.24 3.27
N LEU A 166 -1.38 15.48 3.16
CA LEU A 166 -2.07 14.98 4.36
C LEU A 166 -1.48 13.63 4.73
N ALA A 167 -0.83 13.55 5.89
CA ALA A 167 -0.26 12.34 6.45
C ALA A 167 -1.27 11.67 7.38
N PHE A 168 -1.70 10.47 7.00
CA PHE A 168 -2.64 9.64 7.73
C PHE A 168 -1.83 8.66 8.58
N ASN A 169 -1.91 8.81 9.90
CA ASN A 169 -1.16 7.99 10.84
C ASN A 169 -2.10 6.99 11.51
N PHE A 170 -1.82 5.72 11.29
CA PHE A 170 -2.63 4.61 11.77
C PHE A 170 -1.87 3.78 12.80
N GLU A 171 -2.64 3.22 13.73
CA GLU A 171 -2.19 2.16 14.63
C GLU A 171 -2.97 0.89 14.37
N ARG A 172 -2.32 -0.26 14.58
CA ARG A 172 -2.97 -1.54 14.38
C ARG A 172 -4.07 -1.72 15.43
N LEU A 173 -5.25 -2.11 14.96
CA LEU A 173 -6.33 -2.52 15.85
C LEU A 173 -5.96 -3.89 16.43
N GLN A 174 -5.66 -3.91 17.74
CA GLN A 174 -5.30 -5.11 18.49
C GLN A 174 -6.52 -6.01 18.76
#